data_AF-A0A967PCU0-F1
#
_entry.id   AF-A0A967PCU0-F1
#
_cell.length_a   1.000
_cell.length_b   1.000
_cell.length_c   1.000
_cell.angle_alpha   90.00
_cell.angle_beta   90.00
_cell.angle_gamma   90.00
#
_symmetry.space_group_name_H-M   'P 1'
#
loop_
_entity.id
_entity.type
_entity.pdbx_description
1 polymer ?
#
loop_
_entity_poly.entity_id
_entity_poly.type
_entity_poly.pdbx_seq_one_letter_code
_entity_poly.pdbx_strand_id
1 'polypeptide(L)'
;LSYGLGIVEPEEIDRINILNATLKAMKLAVLELDPGPDALLIDGINKIDMNIPQQTITKGDSRCASIACASILAKVTRDKIMEEY
;
A
#
# COMPACT_ATOMS: atom_id res chain seq x y z
N LEU A 1 12.31 -1.97 13.02
CA LEU A 1 11.91 -2.30 11.64
C LEU A 1 10.44 -2.71 11.72
N SER A 2 9.56 -2.12 10.91
CA SER A 2 8.13 -2.43 10.90
C SER A 2 7.63 -2.53 9.46
N TYR A 3 6.60 -3.34 9.24
CA TYR A 3 5.83 -3.40 8.00
C TYR A 3 4.35 -3.54 8.35
N GLY A 4 3.47 -3.11 7.44
CA GLY A 4 2.02 -3.23 7.58
C GLY A 4 1.42 -3.72 6.26
N LEU A 5 0.26 -4.37 6.34
CA LEU A 5 -0.45 -4.94 5.20
C LEU A 5 -1.89 -4.46 5.21
N GLY A 6 -2.29 -3.74 4.15
CA GLY A 6 -3.68 -3.34 3.96
C GLY A 6 -4.38 -4.28 2.99
N ILE A 7 -5.45 -4.92 3.44
CA ILE A 7 -6.30 -5.79 2.63
C ILE A 7 -7.69 -5.14 2.52
N VAL A 8 -8.25 -5.15 1.32
CA VAL A 8 -9.61 -4.65 1.05
C VAL A 8 -10.33 -5.74 0.27
N GLU A 9 -11.46 -6.19 0.81
CA GLU A 9 -12.26 -7.28 0.24
C GLU A 9 -12.92 -6.89 -1.10
N PRO A 10 -13.16 -7.86 -1.99
CA PRO A 10 -13.78 -7.62 -3.30
C PRO A 10 -15.10 -6.84 -3.23
N GLU A 11 -15.95 -7.13 -2.24
CA GLU A 11 -17.25 -6.47 -2.07
C GLU A 11 -17.08 -4.97 -1.80
N GLU A 12 -16.02 -4.58 -1.09
CA GLU A 12 -15.71 -3.18 -0.85
C GLU A 12 -15.14 -2.53 -2.12
N ILE A 13 -14.30 -3.24 -2.88
CA ILE A 13 -13.77 -2.76 -4.18
C ILE A 13 -14.94 -2.40 -5.11
N ASP A 14 -15.94 -3.27 -5.21
CA ASP A 14 -17.12 -3.03 -6.04
C ASP A 14 -17.93 -1.80 -5.59
N ARG A 15 -17.96 -1.52 -4.28
CA ARG A 15 -18.67 -0.38 -3.71
C ARG A 15 -17.96 0.96 -3.92
N ILE A 16 -16.64 0.99 -3.76
CA ILE A 16 -15.87 2.26 -3.75
C ILE A 16 -14.98 2.47 -4.97
N ASN A 17 -14.93 1.52 -5.91
CA ASN A 17 -14.02 1.41 -7.05
C ASN A 17 -12.57 1.06 -6.69
N ILE A 18 -11.84 0.54 -7.69
CA ILE A 18 -10.46 0.04 -7.51
C ILE A 18 -9.46 1.11 -7.08
N LEU A 19 -9.64 2.37 -7.50
CA LEU A 19 -8.75 3.45 -7.12
C LEU A 19 -8.88 3.76 -5.62
N ASN A 20 -10.12 3.98 -5.14
CA ASN A 20 -10.33 4.29 -3.73
C ASN A 20 -10.03 3.09 -2.84
N ALA A 21 -10.30 1.85 -3.29
CA ALA A 21 -9.90 0.65 -2.58
C ALA A 21 -8.39 0.53 -2.44
N THR A 22 -7.64 0.85 -3.50
CA THR A 22 -6.16 0.87 -3.44
C THR A 22 -5.67 1.90 -2.43
N LEU A 23 -6.21 3.13 -2.45
CA LEU A 23 -5.85 4.18 -1.49
C LEU A 23 -6.23 3.80 -0.05
N LYS A 24 -7.36 3.13 0.14
CA LYS A 24 -7.80 2.61 1.43
C LYS A 24 -6.85 1.52 1.95
N ALA A 25 -6.47 0.56 1.11
CA ALA A 25 -5.49 -0.46 1.45
C ALA A 25 -4.14 0.16 1.85
N MET A 26 -3.64 1.13 1.08
CA MET A 26 -2.40 1.82 1.42
C MET A 26 -2.51 2.57 2.77
N LYS A 27 -3.64 3.22 3.05
CA LYS A 27 -3.90 3.88 4.35
C LYS A 27 -3.87 2.87 5.51
N LEU A 28 -4.53 1.73 5.35
CA LEU A 28 -4.53 0.66 6.35
C LEU A 28 -3.11 0.15 6.60
N ALA A 29 -2.33 -0.11 5.56
CA ALA A 29 -0.94 -0.56 5.69
C ALA A 29 -0.07 0.43 6.47
N VAL A 30 -0.26 1.74 6.28
CA VAL A 30 0.48 2.77 7.03
C VAL A 30 0.06 2.82 8.49
N LEU A 31 -1.23 2.62 8.80
CA LEU A 31 -1.74 2.65 10.17
C LEU A 31 -1.23 1.48 11.03
N GLU A 32 -0.80 0.38 10.42
CA GLU A 32 -0.19 -0.77 11.11
C GLU A 32 1.30 -0.58 11.43
N LEU A 33 1.94 0.47 10.93
CA LEU A 33 3.37 0.70 11.17
C LEU A 33 3.62 1.20 12.60
N ASP A 34 4.48 0.49 13.34
CA ASP A 34 4.97 0.89 14.65
C ASP A 34 6.50 0.74 14.76
N PRO A 35 7.27 1.84 14.88
CA PRO A 35 6.81 3.23 14.94
C PRO A 35 6.24 3.71 13.60
N GLY A 36 5.33 4.69 13.67
CA GLY A 36 4.75 5.34 12.49
C GLY A 36 5.81 6.08 11.65
N PRO A 37 5.62 6.21 10.33
CA PRO A 37 6.61 6.79 9.43
C PRO A 37 6.61 8.33 9.44
N ASP A 38 7.79 8.94 9.28
CA ASP A 38 7.94 10.40 9.15
C ASP A 38 7.54 10.93 7.75
N ALA A 39 7.65 10.09 6.72
CA ALA A 39 7.30 10.40 5.34
C ALA A 39 6.88 9.15 4.56
N LEU A 40 6.04 9.34 3.54
CA LEU A 40 5.56 8.27 2.65
C LEU A 40 6.13 8.43 1.24
N LEU A 41 6.72 7.35 0.72
CA LEU A 41 7.09 7.21 -0.69
C LEU A 41 6.08 6.27 -1.35
N ILE A 42 5.29 6.78 -2.28
CA ILE A 42 4.16 6.06 -2.88
C ILE A 42 4.47 5.78 -4.35
N ASP A 43 4.29 4.53 -4.78
CA ASP A 43 4.35 4.20 -6.21
C ASP A 43 3.09 4.69 -6.92
N GLY A 44 3.27 5.50 -7.96
CA GLY A 44 2.19 6.07 -8.76
C GLY A 44 2.10 7.59 -8.64
N ILE A 45 0.89 8.11 -8.81
CA ILE A 45 0.61 9.57 -8.89
C ILE A 45 -0.38 10.06 -7.83
N ASN A 46 -1.03 9.15 -7.11
CA ASN A 46 -2.07 9.47 -6.15
C ASN A 46 -1.49 9.50 -4.74
N LYS A 47 -1.93 10.48 -3.95
CA LYS A 47 -1.63 10.56 -2.52
C LYS A 47 -2.70 9.83 -1.72
N ILE A 48 -2.34 9.40 -0.52
CA ILE A 48 -3.25 8.81 0.45
C ILE A 48 -3.81 9.93 1.32
N ASP A 49 -5.05 9.80 1.78
CA ASP A 49 -5.66 10.75 2.72
C ASP A 49 -5.07 10.58 4.14
N MET A 50 -3.88 11.14 4.36
CA MET A 50 -3.17 11.16 5.64
C MET A 50 -2.34 12.44 5.79
N ASN A 51 -2.27 12.95 7.03
CA ASN A 51 -1.47 14.11 7.39
C ASN A 51 0.00 13.73 7.67
N ILE A 52 0.63 13.02 6.73
CA ILE A 52 2.05 12.65 6.73
C ILE A 52 2.64 13.22 5.43
N PRO A 53 3.85 13.79 5.40
CA PRO A 53 4.50 14.20 4.16
C PRO A 53 4.57 13.04 3.15
N GLN A 54 4.14 13.27 1.90
CA GLN A 54 4.08 12.21 0.87
C GLN A 54 4.71 12.66 -0.43
N GLN A 55 5.50 11.77 -1.01
CA GLN A 55 6.08 11.91 -2.34
C GLN A 55 5.64 10.73 -3.22
N THR A 56 4.99 11.06 -4.34
CA THR A 56 4.57 10.09 -5.35
C THR A 56 5.68 9.92 -6.39
N ILE A 57 6.05 8.68 -6.69
CA ILE A 57 7.12 8.34 -7.61
C ILE A 57 6.53 7.41 -8.68
N THR A 58 6.56 7.84 -9.94
CA THR A 58 6.19 6.98 -11.06
C THR A 58 7.26 5.91 -11.28
N LYS A 59 6.83 4.64 -11.37
CA LYS A 59 7.72 3.46 -11.45
C LYS A 59 8.69 3.41 -10.27
N GLY A 60 8.13 3.65 -9.08
CA GLY A 60 8.89 3.78 -7.85
C GLY A 60 9.61 2.49 -7.45
N ASP A 61 9.07 1.33 -7.82
CA ASP A 61 9.67 0.01 -7.63
C ASP A 61 11.09 -0.11 -8.22
N SER A 62 11.35 0.48 -9.38
CA SER A 62 12.67 0.48 -10.02
C SER A 62 13.62 1.55 -9.49
N ARG A 63 13.13 2.48 -8.67
CA ARG A 63 13.85 3.72 -8.27
C ARG A 63 14.04 3.86 -6.76
N CYS A 64 13.27 3.13 -5.95
CA CYS A 64 13.28 3.25 -4.50
C CYS A 64 13.21 1.85 -3.87
N ALA A 65 14.22 1.52 -3.05
CA ALA A 65 14.28 0.24 -2.36
C ALA A 65 13.07 0.00 -1.44
N SER A 66 12.60 1.04 -0.72
CA SER A 66 11.43 0.92 0.15
C SER A 66 10.16 0.58 -0.63
N ILE A 67 9.96 1.19 -1.80
CA ILE A 67 8.84 0.87 -2.68
C ILE A 67 8.98 -0.56 -3.23
N ALA A 68 10.17 -0.95 -3.68
CA ALA A 68 10.42 -2.31 -4.15
C ALA A 68 10.10 -3.36 -3.06
N CYS A 69 10.54 -3.13 -1.83
CA CYS A 69 10.25 -4.00 -0.69
C CYS A 69 8.74 -4.10 -0.42
N ALA A 70 8.02 -2.98 -0.43
CA ALA A 70 6.56 -2.97 -0.26
C ALA A 70 5.85 -3.75 -1.37
N SER A 71 6.27 -3.59 -2.63
CA SER A 71 5.72 -4.33 -3.77
C SER A 71 5.93 -5.84 -3.65
N ILE A 72 7.10 -6.28 -3.17
CA ILE A 72 7.39 -7.71 -2.91
C ILE A 72 6.46 -8.25 -1.81
N LEU A 73 6.35 -7.53 -0.68
CA LEU A 73 5.48 -7.94 0.42
C LEU A 73 4.02 -8.05 -0.02
N ALA A 74 3.52 -7.05 -0.76
CA ALA A 74 2.15 -7.05 -1.27
C ALA A 74 1.90 -8.21 -2.22
N LYS A 75 2.81 -8.46 -3.18
CA LYS A 75 2.67 -9.54 -4.17
C LYS A 75 2.68 -10.91 -3.51
N VAL A 76 3.67 -11.18 -2.65
CA VAL A 76 3.79 -12.48 -1.96
C VAL A 76 2.57 -12.73 -1.06
N THR A 77 2.09 -11.71 -0.35
CA THR A 77 0.90 -11.82 0.51
C THR A 77 -0.34 -12.14 -0.32
N ARG A 78 -0.57 -11.40 -1.41
CA ARG A 78 -1.70 -11.63 -2.31
C ARG A 78 -1.67 -13.04 -2.89
N ASP A 79 -0.52 -13.49 -3.37
CA ASP A 79 -0.40 -14.80 -4.01
C ASP A 79 -0.72 -15.93 -3.02
N LYS A 80 -0.29 -15.83 -1.76
CA LYS A 80 -0.67 -16.77 -0.70
C LYS A 80 -2.17 -16.79 -0.44
N ILE A 81 -2.81 -15.63 -0.33
CA ILE A 81 -4.27 -15.54 -0.16
C ILE A 81 -4.97 -16.25 -1.31
N MET A 82 -4.52 -16.03 -2.56
CA MET A 82 -5.11 -16.67 -3.73
C MET A 82 -4.89 -18.19 -3.81
N GLU A 83 -3.82 -18.72 -3.22
CA GLU A 83 -3.57 -20.17 -3.12
C GLU A 83 -4.47 -20.85 -2.07
N GLU A 84 -4.87 -20.10 -1.03
CA GLU A 84 -5.74 -20.59 0.04
C GLU A 84 -7.24 -20.52 -0.30
N TYR A 85 -7.61 -19.80 -1.37
CA TYR A 85 -8.98 -19.68 -1.89
C TYR A 85 -9.39 -20.87 -2.76
#